data_AF-A0A6I3G2L8-F1
#
_entry.id   AF-A0A6I3G2L8-F1
#
_cell.length_a   1.000
_cell.length_b   1.000
_cell.length_c   1.000
_cell.angle_alpha   90.00
_cell.angle_beta   90.00
_cell.angle_gamma   90.00
#
_symmetry.space_group_name_H-M   'P 1'
#
loop_
_entity.id
_entity.type
_entity.pdbx_description
1 polymer ?
#
loop_
_entity_poly.entity_id
_entity_poly.type
_entity_poly.pdbx_seq_one_letter_code
_entity_poly.pdbx_strand_id
1 'polypeptide(L)'
;MSLEGAPQEAISSWSAHGSGENSKIGIVLVHGFTSTPSVMRPWAEFLNSHGYSVRVPLLPGHGTSIDDLETVLWQQWPNEIEDHLNQLLLDCEKVFLCGFSMGGAASLHVAARYQSSLTGMILVN
;
A
#
# COMPACT_ATOMS: atom_id res chain seq x y z
N MET A 1 -1.94 -6.40 -20.16
CA MET A 1 -0.53 -6.20 -19.78
C MET A 1 0.01 -7.59 -19.49
N SER A 2 1.00 -8.10 -20.23
CA SER A 2 1.53 -9.44 -19.95
C SER A 2 2.47 -9.37 -18.74
N LEU A 3 2.30 -10.29 -17.79
CA LEU A 3 3.20 -10.47 -16.66
C LEU A 3 4.25 -11.57 -16.93
N GLU A 4 4.27 -12.13 -18.14
CA GLU A 4 5.31 -13.10 -18.51
C GLU A 4 6.70 -12.49 -18.36
N GLY A 5 7.51 -13.11 -17.51
CA GLY A 5 8.88 -12.68 -17.23
C GLY A 5 8.99 -11.52 -16.23
N ALA A 6 7.89 -11.03 -15.66
CA ALA A 6 7.97 -10.06 -14.57
C ALA A 6 8.60 -10.71 -13.33
N PRO A 7 9.60 -10.08 -12.68
CA PRO A 7 10.13 -10.59 -11.43
C PRO A 7 9.02 -10.71 -10.39
N GLN A 8 8.99 -11.80 -9.62
CA GLN A 8 7.96 -12.01 -8.58
C GLN A 8 7.86 -10.82 -7.61
N GLU A 9 9.00 -10.20 -7.34
CA GLU A 9 9.16 -9.03 -6.47
C GLU A 9 8.40 -7.79 -6.95
N ALA A 10 8.17 -7.69 -8.27
CA ALA A 10 7.42 -6.61 -8.89
C ALA A 10 5.90 -6.77 -8.71
N ILE A 11 5.44 -8.00 -8.46
CA ILE A 11 4.03 -8.39 -8.41
C ILE A 11 3.64 -9.02 -7.07
N SER A 12 4.39 -8.77 -6.00
CA SER A 12 4.08 -9.24 -4.65
C SER A 12 3.97 -8.07 -3.69
N SER A 13 3.10 -8.19 -2.68
CA SER A 13 3.12 -7.27 -1.53
C SER A 13 4.53 -7.19 -0.95
N TRP A 14 4.91 -6.01 -0.47
CA TRP A 14 6.21 -5.78 0.17
C TRP A 14 6.02 -5.09 1.51
N SER A 15 6.91 -5.38 2.45
CA SER A 15 6.98 -4.63 3.71
C SER A 15 8.37 -4.69 4.30
N ALA A 16 8.73 -3.65 5.03
CA ALA A 16 9.93 -3.61 5.85
C ALA A 16 9.65 -2.88 7.17
N HIS A 17 10.22 -3.40 8.25
CA HIS A 17 10.24 -2.70 9.53
C HIS A 17 11.19 -1.52 9.47
N GLY A 18 10.81 -0.43 10.13
CA GLY A 18 11.65 0.74 10.29
C GLY A 18 12.77 0.53 11.31
N SER A 19 13.64 1.53 11.43
CA SER A 19 14.78 1.53 12.33
C SER A 19 15.01 2.92 12.94
N GLY A 20 15.70 2.96 14.08
CA GLY A 20 15.99 4.20 14.79
C GLY A 20 14.73 4.97 15.21
N GLU A 21 14.83 6.29 15.24
CA GLU A 21 13.78 7.20 15.73
C GLU A 21 12.50 7.14 14.89
N ASN A 22 12.62 6.80 13.59
CA ASN A 22 11.48 6.73 12.67
C ASN A 22 10.78 5.37 12.65
N SER A 23 11.30 4.36 13.38
CA SER A 23 10.75 2.99 13.37
C SER A 23 9.28 2.91 13.76
N LYS A 24 8.81 3.85 14.59
CA LYS A 24 7.44 3.98 15.07
C LYS A 24 6.53 4.82 14.17
N ILE A 25 7.02 5.23 12.99
CA ILE A 25 6.23 5.91 11.97
C ILE A 25 5.99 4.95 10.81
N GLY A 26 4.73 4.57 10.64
CA GLY A 26 4.26 3.63 9.63
C GLY A 26 3.69 4.32 8.39
N ILE A 27 3.96 3.79 7.20
CA ILE A 27 3.42 4.29 5.94
C ILE A 27 2.92 3.12 5.09
N VAL A 28 1.65 3.16 4.67
CA VAL A 28 1.13 2.26 3.62
C VAL A 28 1.14 3.00 2.28
N LEU A 29 1.84 2.45 1.29
CA LEU A 29 1.89 2.99 -0.08
C LEU A 29 1.00 2.14 -1.01
N VAL A 30 -0.04 2.76 -1.58
CA VAL A 30 -1.10 2.06 -2.32
C VAL A 30 -1.07 2.43 -3.80
N HIS A 31 -0.79 1.46 -4.66
CA HIS A 31 -0.72 1.64 -6.11
C HIS A 31 -2.09 1.88 -6.77
N GLY A 32 -2.07 2.34 -8.02
CA GLY A 32 -3.26 2.62 -8.82
C GLY A 32 -3.80 1.43 -9.62
N PHE A 33 -4.88 1.68 -10.36
CA PHE A 33 -5.55 0.69 -11.21
C PHE A 33 -4.60 0.14 -12.29
N THR A 34 -4.68 -1.16 -12.57
CA THR A 34 -3.81 -1.89 -13.53
C THR A 34 -2.32 -1.93 -13.18
N SER A 35 -1.91 -1.29 -12.09
CA SER A 35 -0.52 -1.25 -11.62
C SER A 35 -0.23 -2.39 -10.63
N THR A 36 0.99 -2.44 -10.13
CA THR A 36 1.47 -3.39 -9.11
C THR A 36 2.30 -2.66 -8.05
N PRO A 37 2.69 -3.31 -6.95
CA PRO A 37 3.60 -2.76 -5.95
C PRO A 37 4.89 -2.18 -6.52
N SER A 38 5.36 -2.68 -7.67
CA SER A 38 6.59 -2.21 -8.33
C SER A 38 6.69 -0.69 -8.48
N VAL A 39 5.60 0.01 -8.80
CA VAL A 39 5.63 1.49 -8.99
C VAL A 39 5.82 2.25 -7.67
N MET A 40 5.53 1.61 -6.53
CA MET A 40 5.70 2.17 -5.20
C MET A 40 7.02 1.76 -4.55
N ARG A 41 7.66 0.69 -5.03
CA ARG A 41 8.90 0.14 -4.43
C ARG A 41 10.02 1.16 -4.26
N PRO A 42 10.33 2.03 -5.24
CA PRO A 42 11.38 3.03 -5.06
C PRO A 42 11.11 3.99 -3.90
N TRP A 43 9.85 4.39 -3.71
CA TRP A 43 9.45 5.27 -2.60
C TRP A 43 9.48 4.50 -1.27
N ALA A 44 9.06 3.24 -1.30
CA ALA A 44 9.04 2.37 -0.13
C ALA A 44 10.44 2.11 0.41
N GLU A 45 11.38 1.81 -0.48
CA GLU A 45 12.79 1.59 -0.15
C GLU A 45 13.48 2.88 0.30
N PHE A 46 13.19 4.01 -0.35
CA PHE A 46 13.68 5.32 0.09
C PHE A 46 13.19 5.66 1.50
N LEU A 47 11.90 5.48 1.79
CA LEU A 47 11.36 5.75 3.14
C LEU A 47 11.96 4.79 4.16
N ASN A 48 12.05 3.49 3.84
CA ASN A 48 12.63 2.54 4.77
C ASN A 48 14.12 2.79 5.03
N SER A 49 14.89 3.26 4.04
CA SER A 49 16.29 3.64 4.25
C SER A 49 16.46 4.84 5.20
N HIS A 50 15.38 5.61 5.43
CA HIS A 50 15.32 6.68 6.43
C HIS A 50 14.68 6.24 7.76
N GLY A 51 14.48 4.93 7.93
CA GLY A 51 14.03 4.33 9.19
C GLY A 51 12.53 4.19 9.35
N TYR A 52 11.71 4.53 8.35
CA TYR A 52 10.25 4.36 8.43
C TYR A 52 9.84 2.89 8.28
N SER A 53 8.79 2.49 9.00
CA SER A 53 8.11 1.21 8.77
C SER A 53 7.17 1.35 7.56
N VAL A 54 7.31 0.51 6.55
CA VAL A 54 6.60 0.70 5.28
C VAL A 54 5.95 -0.61 4.82
N ARG A 55 4.72 -0.52 4.31
CA ARG A 55 4.05 -1.63 3.63
C ARG A 55 3.49 -1.18 2.27
N VAL A 56 3.55 -2.05 1.28
CA VAL A 56 3.05 -1.86 -0.08
C VAL A 56 2.18 -3.08 -0.43
N PRO A 57 0.85 -3.01 -0.28
CA PRO A 57 -0.03 -4.11 -0.66
C PRO A 57 -0.06 -4.31 -2.18
N LEU A 58 -0.16 -5.57 -2.62
CA LEU A 58 -0.71 -5.93 -3.92
C LEU A 58 -2.23 -5.97 -3.82
N LEU A 59 -2.92 -5.05 -4.50
CA LEU A 59 -4.38 -5.04 -4.45
C LEU A 59 -4.96 -6.26 -5.19
N PRO A 60 -6.05 -6.87 -4.68
CA PRO A 60 -6.72 -8.00 -5.32
C PRO A 60 -6.96 -7.79 -6.83
N GLY A 61 -6.70 -8.83 -7.63
CA GLY A 61 -6.85 -8.85 -9.09
C GLY A 61 -5.73 -8.15 -9.86
N HIS A 62 -4.83 -7.45 -9.19
CA HIS A 62 -3.65 -6.85 -9.82
C HIS A 62 -2.46 -7.82 -9.77
N GLY A 63 -1.50 -7.63 -10.67
CA GLY A 63 -0.32 -8.51 -10.71
C GLY A 63 -0.65 -9.97 -11.06
N THR A 64 -1.81 -10.21 -11.70
CA THR A 64 -2.19 -11.52 -12.24
C THR A 64 -2.64 -11.45 -13.72
N SER A 65 -3.93 -11.40 -14.01
CA SER A 65 -4.51 -11.33 -15.35
C SER A 65 -5.61 -10.27 -15.42
N ILE A 66 -6.01 -9.89 -16.64
CA ILE A 66 -7.12 -8.95 -16.82
C ILE A 66 -8.44 -9.56 -16.34
N ASP A 67 -8.64 -10.86 -16.57
CA ASP A 67 -9.84 -11.59 -16.18
C ASP A 67 -9.99 -11.61 -14.64
N ASP A 68 -8.89 -11.78 -13.90
CA ASP A 68 -8.91 -11.68 -12.44
C ASP A 68 -9.32 -10.28 -11.98
N LEU A 69 -8.78 -9.24 -12.62
CA LEU A 69 -9.11 -7.85 -12.31
C LEU A 69 -10.59 -7.52 -12.57
N GLU A 70 -11.19 -8.12 -13.60
CA GLU A 70 -12.61 -7.96 -13.94
C GLU A 70 -13.54 -8.60 -12.88
N THR A 71 -13.13 -9.70 -12.27
CA THR A 71 -13.95 -10.43 -11.29
C THR A 71 -13.84 -9.88 -9.86
N VAL A 72 -12.85 -9.02 -9.59
CA VAL A 72 -12.63 -8.43 -8.27
C VAL A 72 -13.65 -7.33 -7.96
N LEU A 73 -14.29 -7.46 -6.80
CA LEU A 73 -15.15 -6.42 -6.26
C LEU A 73 -14.29 -5.28 -5.70
N TRP A 74 -14.65 -4.03 -6.01
CA TRP A 74 -13.85 -2.86 -5.57
C TRP A 74 -13.63 -2.81 -4.06
N GLN A 75 -14.56 -3.35 -3.25
CA GLN A 75 -14.46 -3.41 -1.78
C GLN A 75 -13.30 -4.27 -1.29
N GLN A 76 -12.79 -5.18 -2.11
CA GLN A 76 -11.62 -5.99 -1.76
C GLN A 76 -10.36 -5.14 -1.70
N TRP A 77 -10.27 -4.03 -2.45
CA TRP A 77 -9.12 -3.13 -2.40
C TRP A 77 -8.98 -2.38 -1.06
N PRO A 78 -9.99 -1.68 -0.52
CA PRO A 78 -9.88 -1.07 0.80
C PRO A 78 -9.72 -2.11 1.92
N ASN A 79 -10.25 -3.33 1.78
CA ASN A 79 -10.01 -4.39 2.76
C ASN A 79 -8.52 -4.78 2.83
N GLU A 80 -7.87 -4.95 1.67
CA GLU A 80 -6.42 -5.23 1.62
C GLU A 80 -5.59 -4.09 2.23
N ILE A 81 -5.97 -2.83 1.96
CA ILE A 81 -5.33 -1.65 2.57
C ILE A 81 -5.52 -1.67 4.09
N GLU A 82 -6.70 -2.05 4.59
CA GLU A 82 -7.00 -2.15 6.02
C GLU A 82 -6.19 -3.21 6.72
N ASP A 83 -6.03 -4.39 6.11
CA ASP A 83 -5.17 -5.43 6.65
C ASP A 83 -3.74 -4.91 6.79
N HIS A 84 -3.25 -4.15 5.79
CA HIS A 84 -1.94 -3.53 5.87
C HIS A 84 -1.81 -2.40 6.90
N LEU A 85 -2.84 -1.57 7.02
CA LEU A 85 -2.93 -0.51 8.01
C LEU A 85 -2.93 -1.08 9.43
N ASN A 86 -3.75 -2.10 9.68
CA ASN A 86 -3.88 -2.73 10.98
C ASN A 86 -2.57 -3.32 11.48
N GLN A 87 -1.75 -3.91 10.60
CA GLN A 87 -0.41 -4.36 10.99
C GLN A 87 0.49 -3.21 11.47
N LEU A 88 0.45 -2.05 10.81
CA LEU A 88 1.24 -0.90 11.26
C LEU A 88 0.70 -0.29 12.57
N LEU A 89 -0.62 -0.30 12.78
CA LEU A 89 -1.23 0.20 14.01
C LEU A 89 -0.86 -0.60 15.27
N LEU A 90 -0.37 -1.84 15.13
CA LEU A 90 0.12 -2.63 16.25
C LEU A 90 1.48 -2.13 16.78
N ASP A 91 2.35 -1.68 15.87
CA ASP A 91 3.76 -1.42 16.17
C ASP A 91 4.17 0.05 16.05
N CYS A 92 3.36 0.90 15.39
CA CYS A 92 3.65 2.30 15.09
C CYS A 92 2.74 3.25 15.88
N GLU A 93 3.32 4.38 16.30
CA GLU A 93 2.60 5.45 17.02
C GLU A 93 1.96 6.46 16.06
N LYS A 94 2.54 6.61 14.86
CA LYS A 94 2.01 7.46 13.78
C LYS A 94 1.88 6.63 12.53
N VAL A 95 0.74 6.70 11.86
CA VAL A 95 0.51 5.95 10.62
C VAL A 95 -0.07 6.85 9.54
N PHE A 96 0.49 6.74 8.34
CA PHE A 96 0.09 7.48 7.16
C PHE A 96 -0.40 6.53 6.06
N LEU A 97 -1.39 6.99 5.29
CA LEU A 97 -1.75 6.37 4.01
C LEU A 97 -1.26 7.25 2.86
N CYS A 98 -0.53 6.67 1.93
CA CYS A 98 -0.11 7.33 0.70
C CYS A 98 -0.67 6.57 -0.50
N GLY A 99 -1.60 7.18 -1.23
CA GLY A 99 -2.30 6.52 -2.33
C GLY A 99 -2.11 7.22 -3.67
N PHE A 100 -1.87 6.42 -4.72
CA PHE A 100 -1.73 6.90 -6.10
C PHE A 100 -2.98 6.59 -6.93
N SER A 101 -3.56 7.62 -7.57
CA SER A 101 -4.72 7.50 -8.44
C SER A 101 -5.88 6.72 -7.77
N MET A 102 -6.32 5.59 -8.33
CA MET A 102 -7.33 4.70 -7.72
C MET A 102 -6.94 4.26 -6.30
N GLY A 103 -5.65 4.04 -6.02
CA GLY A 103 -5.15 3.72 -4.69
C GLY A 103 -5.40 4.84 -3.68
N GLY A 104 -5.41 6.10 -4.14
CA GLY A 104 -5.83 7.27 -3.35
C GLY A 104 -7.31 7.24 -3.02
N ALA A 105 -8.17 6.91 -3.98
CA ALA A 105 -9.62 6.78 -3.75
C ALA A 105 -9.95 5.63 -2.77
N ALA A 106 -9.31 4.46 -2.93
CA ALA A 106 -9.44 3.36 -1.98
C ALA A 106 -8.91 3.73 -0.58
N SER A 107 -7.78 4.44 -0.51
CA SER A 107 -7.22 4.93 0.76
C SER A 107 -8.14 5.93 1.46
N LEU A 108 -8.84 6.80 0.71
CA LEU A 108 -9.84 7.72 1.28
C LEU A 108 -11.02 6.97 1.89
N HIS A 109 -11.47 5.89 1.25
CA HIS A 109 -12.53 5.05 1.78
C HIS A 109 -12.15 4.40 3.13
N VAL A 110 -10.89 3.94 3.25
CA VAL A 110 -10.34 3.44 4.52
C VAL A 110 -10.23 4.59 5.53
N ALA A 111 -9.63 5.72 5.15
CA ALA A 111 -9.39 6.83 6.07
C ALA A 111 -10.68 7.40 6.68
N ALA A 112 -11.79 7.37 5.95
CA ALA A 112 -13.09 7.77 6.46
C ALA A 112 -13.53 6.96 7.70
N ARG A 113 -13.07 5.71 7.84
CA ARG A 113 -13.34 4.80 8.99
C ARG A 113 -12.26 4.86 10.07
N TYR A 114 -11.03 5.25 9.73
CA TYR A 114 -9.85 5.24 10.62
C TYR A 114 -9.39 6.66 11.03
N GLN A 115 -10.31 7.62 11.07
CA GLN A 115 -10.00 9.05 11.29
C GLN A 115 -9.17 9.31 12.55
N SER A 116 -9.46 8.58 13.65
CA SER A 116 -8.74 8.73 14.92
C SER A 116 -7.40 7.98 14.98
N SER A 117 -7.13 7.09 14.01
CA SER A 117 -5.95 6.23 13.99
C SER A 117 -4.89 6.70 13.00
N LEU A 118 -5.29 7.47 11.97
CA LEU A 118 -4.37 8.00 10.96
C LEU A 118 -3.80 9.36 11.37
N THR A 119 -2.49 9.51 11.22
CA THR A 119 -1.79 10.80 11.41
C THR A 119 -1.95 11.71 10.20
N GLY A 120 -2.05 11.15 8.99
CA GLY A 120 -2.24 11.94 7.78
C GLY A 120 -2.36 11.10 6.52
N MET A 121 -2.65 11.78 5.42
CA MET A 121 -2.73 11.18 4.09
C MET A 121 -1.88 11.95 3.08
N ILE A 122 -1.31 11.22 2.12
CA ILE A 122 -0.65 11.77 0.94
C ILE A 122 -1.37 11.22 -0.29
N LEU A 123 -1.86 12.10 -1.17
CA LEU A 123 -2.59 11.72 -2.38
C LEU A 123 -1.82 12.22 -3.61
N VAL A 124 -1.56 11.31 -4.56
CA VAL A 124 -0.75 11.59 -5.75
C VAL A 124 -1.51 11.10 -7.00
N ASN A 125 -1.42 11.86 -8.10
CA ASN A 125 -2.03 11.54 -9.39
C ASN A 125 -0.98 11.32 -10.48
#